data_AF-A0A5C5WNN6-F1
#
_entry.id   AF-A0A5C5WNN6-F1
#
_cell.length_a   1.000
_cell.length_b   1.000
_cell.length_c   1.000
_cell.angle_alpha   90.00
_cell.angle_beta   90.00
_cell.angle_gamma   90.00
#
_symmetry.space_group_name_H-M   'P 1'
#
loop_
_entity.id
_entity.type
_entity.pdbx_description
1 polymer ?
#
loop_
_entity_poly.entity_id
_entity_poly.type
_entity_poly.pdbx_seq_one_letter_code
_entity_poly.pdbx_strand_id
1 'polypeptide(L)'
;MPNELQLPYYTIGAADLAQWLSQQPDCWWNVDGDPVLTSLVDFPCPSGEIAEAVGMLERTARVFDPREDAHPNGEPIDPKQLDELANTENNSHARTFLLRWEGGEVQWLLAEDPEAAGDAA
;
A
#
# COMPACT_ATOMS: atom_id res chain seq x y z
N MET A 1 -20.33 -9.75 17.67
CA MET A 1 -19.51 -9.77 16.45
C MET A 1 -18.82 -8.43 16.41
N PRO A 2 -17.47 -8.36 16.40
CA PRO A 2 -16.83 -7.07 16.29
C PRO A 2 -17.27 -6.47 14.95
N ASN A 3 -17.69 -5.21 15.00
CA ASN A 3 -18.10 -4.43 13.86
C ASN A 3 -16.88 -4.34 12.93
N GLU A 4 -16.79 -5.21 11.93
CA GLU A 4 -15.85 -5.02 10.83
C GLU A 4 -16.28 -3.71 10.18
N LEU A 5 -15.47 -2.66 10.35
CA LEU A 5 -15.64 -1.41 9.63
C LEU A 5 -15.63 -1.78 8.14
N GLN A 6 -16.82 -1.79 7.52
CA GLN A 6 -16.97 -1.96 6.08
C GLN A 6 -16.53 -0.65 5.41
N LEU A 7 -15.24 -0.39 5.48
CA LEU A 7 -14.64 0.69 4.71
C LEU A 7 -14.75 0.32 3.22
N PRO A 8 -15.08 1.29 2.35
CA PRO A 8 -15.00 1.09 0.92
C PRO A 8 -13.59 0.60 0.56
N TYR A 9 -13.51 -0.34 -0.37
CA TYR A 9 -12.23 -0.87 -0.80
C TYR A 9 -12.21 -1.19 -2.28
N TYR A 10 -11.07 -0.91 -2.90
CA TYR A 10 -10.70 -1.41 -4.21
C TYR A 10 -9.89 -2.69 -4.08
N THR A 11 -9.78 -3.45 -5.17
CA THR A 11 -8.87 -4.60 -5.26
C THR A 11 -7.74 -4.31 -6.24
N ILE A 12 -6.52 -4.72 -5.91
CA ILE A 12 -5.36 -4.63 -6.80
C ILE A 12 -4.56 -5.91 -6.74
N GLY A 13 -4.11 -6.41 -7.89
CA GLY A 13 -3.19 -7.55 -7.93
C GLY A 13 -1.81 -7.16 -7.41
N ALA A 14 -1.12 -8.09 -6.74
CA ALA A 14 0.25 -7.87 -6.27
C ALA A 14 1.19 -7.48 -7.42
N ALA A 15 1.01 -8.05 -8.61
CA ALA A 15 1.80 -7.66 -9.79
C ALA A 15 1.57 -6.20 -10.20
N ASP A 16 0.31 -5.73 -10.17
CA ASP A 16 -0.03 -4.34 -10.49
C ASP A 16 0.48 -3.38 -9.42
N LEU A 17 0.37 -3.76 -8.14
CA LEU A 17 0.90 -2.99 -7.02
C LEU A 17 2.44 -2.89 -7.09
N ALA A 18 3.11 -4.01 -7.36
CA ALA A 18 4.55 -4.06 -7.59
C ALA A 18 4.97 -3.19 -8.77
N GLN A 19 4.21 -3.24 -9.87
CA GLN A 19 4.47 -2.38 -11.03
C GLN A 19 4.35 -0.90 -10.65
N TRP A 20 3.32 -0.51 -9.92
CA TRP A 20 3.16 0.87 -9.46
C TRP A 20 4.29 1.32 -8.51
N LEU A 21 4.71 0.47 -7.57
CA LEU A 21 5.86 0.73 -6.70
C LEU A 21 7.13 0.94 -7.54
N SER A 22 7.40 0.05 -8.51
CA SER A 22 8.60 0.14 -9.36
C SER A 22 8.69 1.41 -10.22
N GLN A 23 7.56 2.09 -10.46
CA GLN A 23 7.51 3.34 -11.22
C GLN A 23 7.93 4.57 -10.41
N GLN A 24 8.32 4.39 -9.14
CA GLN A 24 8.67 5.46 -8.22
C GLN A 24 10.15 5.34 -7.79
N PRO A 25 11.10 5.56 -8.73
CA PRO A 25 12.50 5.15 -8.55
C PRO A 25 13.29 5.87 -7.46
N ASP A 26 12.73 6.88 -6.78
CA ASP A 26 13.41 7.63 -5.72
C ASP A 26 12.59 7.68 -4.41
N CYS A 27 11.54 6.86 -4.32
CA CYS A 27 10.69 6.78 -3.13
C CYS A 27 11.15 5.66 -2.21
N TRP A 28 11.09 5.93 -0.91
CA TRP A 28 11.25 4.94 0.13
C TRP A 28 9.89 4.66 0.75
N TRP A 29 9.68 3.41 1.15
CA TRP A 29 8.43 2.93 1.70
C TRP A 29 8.68 2.30 3.04
N ASN A 30 7.71 2.49 3.92
CA ASN A 30 7.59 1.80 5.19
C ASN A 30 6.28 1.00 5.20
N VAL A 31 6.32 -0.18 5.81
CA VAL A 31 5.15 -1.03 5.99
C VAL A 31 4.97 -1.28 7.48
N ASP A 32 3.80 -0.89 7.99
CA ASP A 32 3.42 -1.11 9.38
C ASP A 32 2.28 -2.12 9.49
N GLY A 33 2.49 -3.17 10.28
CA GLY A 33 1.48 -4.19 10.58
C GLY A 33 1.40 -5.39 9.62
N ASP A 34 2.09 -5.40 8.46
CA ASP A 34 2.09 -6.59 7.60
C ASP A 34 3.19 -7.58 8.01
N PRO A 35 2.85 -8.77 8.55
CA PRO A 35 3.86 -9.73 9.01
C PRO A 35 4.59 -10.42 7.85
N VAL A 36 4.02 -10.42 6.64
CA VAL A 36 4.60 -11.13 5.49
C VAL A 36 5.70 -10.30 4.86
N LEU A 37 5.40 -9.06 4.48
CA LEU A 37 6.35 -8.12 3.90
C LEU A 37 7.49 -7.82 4.87
N THR A 38 7.19 -7.57 6.16
CA THR A 38 8.22 -7.34 7.19
C THR A 38 9.11 -8.56 7.46
N SER A 39 8.71 -9.75 7.01
CA SER A 39 9.56 -10.95 7.03
C SER A 39 10.37 -11.15 5.74
N LEU A 40 10.04 -10.40 4.67
CA LEU A 40 10.70 -10.50 3.36
C LEU A 40 11.70 -9.36 3.12
N VAL A 41 11.40 -8.17 3.62
CA VAL A 41 12.19 -6.94 3.41
C VAL A 41 12.32 -6.20 4.73
N ASP A 42 13.49 -5.62 4.97
CA ASP A 42 13.75 -4.72 6.09
C ASP A 42 13.23 -3.32 5.75
N PHE A 43 12.37 -2.75 6.59
CA PHE A 43 11.82 -1.42 6.39
C PHE A 43 12.54 -0.35 7.22
N PRO A 44 12.67 0.90 6.74
CA PRO A 44 12.20 1.38 5.43
C PRO A 44 13.06 0.86 4.26
N CYS A 45 12.46 0.68 3.10
CA CYS A 45 13.13 0.14 1.91
C CYS A 45 12.81 0.95 0.65
N PRO A 46 13.68 0.93 -0.38
CA PRO A 46 13.42 1.60 -1.65
C PRO A 46 12.29 0.91 -2.42
N SER A 47 11.60 1.67 -3.27
CA SER A 47 10.53 1.18 -4.17
C SER A 47 10.84 -0.11 -4.91
N GLY A 48 12.10 -0.32 -5.33
CA GLY A 48 12.51 -1.54 -6.02
C GLY A 48 12.37 -2.80 -5.15
N GLU A 49 12.86 -2.76 -3.92
CA GLU A 49 12.87 -3.93 -3.03
C GLU A 49 11.45 -4.32 -2.60
N ILE A 50 10.62 -3.34 -2.24
CA ILE A 50 9.21 -3.61 -1.94
C ILE A 50 8.45 -4.09 -3.17
N ALA A 51 8.72 -3.56 -4.37
CA ALA A 51 8.09 -4.02 -5.60
C ALA A 51 8.39 -5.50 -5.87
N GLU A 52 9.65 -5.93 -5.70
CA GLU A 52 10.04 -7.34 -5.85
C GLU A 52 9.33 -8.22 -4.81
N ALA A 53 9.35 -7.81 -3.53
CA ALA A 53 8.72 -8.59 -2.46
C ALA A 53 7.21 -8.70 -2.63
N VAL A 54 6.53 -7.61 -2.98
CA VAL A 54 5.09 -7.61 -3.29
C VAL A 54 4.82 -8.50 -4.50
N GLY A 55 5.62 -8.38 -5.57
CA GLY A 55 5.45 -9.17 -6.79
C GLY A 55 5.55 -10.68 -6.56
N MET A 56 6.35 -11.12 -5.59
CA MET A 56 6.46 -12.53 -5.19
C MET A 56 5.21 -13.09 -4.51
N LEU A 57 4.32 -12.24 -3.98
CA LEU A 57 3.20 -12.70 -3.16
C LEU A 57 2.04 -13.26 -3.98
N GLU A 58 1.99 -13.08 -5.31
CA GLU A 58 0.95 -13.58 -6.23
C GLU A 58 -0.49 -13.50 -5.65
N ARG A 59 -0.77 -12.43 -4.88
CA ARG A 59 -2.00 -12.24 -4.12
C ARG A 59 -2.71 -10.96 -4.53
N THR A 60 -3.99 -10.88 -4.22
CA THR A 60 -4.75 -9.62 -4.35
C THR A 60 -4.70 -8.87 -3.03
N ALA A 61 -4.48 -7.56 -3.07
CA ALA A 61 -4.64 -6.67 -1.93
C ALA A 61 -5.97 -5.90 -2.04
N ARG A 62 -6.58 -5.63 -0.89
CA ARG A 62 -7.69 -4.69 -0.75
C ARG A 62 -7.09 -3.35 -0.33
N VAL A 63 -7.32 -2.31 -1.13
CA VAL A 63 -6.91 -0.94 -0.83
C VAL A 63 -8.13 -0.22 -0.27
N PHE A 64 -8.07 0.19 0.99
CA PHE A 64 -9.19 0.88 1.63
C PHE A 64 -9.15 2.37 1.30
N ASP A 65 -10.31 2.91 0.94
CA ASP A 65 -10.51 4.33 0.75
C ASP A 65 -11.41 4.87 1.88
N PRO A 66 -10.89 5.71 2.79
CA PRO A 66 -11.69 6.29 3.87
C PRO A 66 -12.59 7.43 3.39
N ARG A 67 -12.50 7.88 2.12
CA ARG A 67 -13.30 8.99 1.58
C ARG A 67 -14.75 8.54 1.38
N GLU A 68 -15.68 9.26 2.00
CA GLU A 68 -17.11 8.90 2.04
C GLU A 68 -17.80 8.94 0.66
N ASP A 69 -17.24 9.67 -0.31
CA ASP A 69 -17.78 9.83 -1.67
C ASP A 69 -17.52 8.62 -2.58
N ALA A 70 -16.59 7.74 -2.21
CA ALA A 70 -16.25 6.56 -2.96
C ALA A 70 -17.01 5.34 -2.40
N HIS A 71 -17.73 4.61 -3.27
CA HIS A 71 -18.35 3.33 -2.92
C HIS A 71 -17.76 2.13 -3.68
N PRO A 72 -16.42 1.99 -3.79
CA PRO A 72 -15.83 0.79 -4.34
C PRO A 72 -16.14 -0.39 -3.42
N ASN A 73 -16.86 -1.36 -3.95
CA ASN A 73 -17.24 -2.57 -3.23
C ASN A 73 -16.43 -3.75 -3.75
N GLY A 74 -15.10 -3.61 -3.72
CA GLY A 74 -14.14 -4.59 -4.25
C GLY A 74 -13.86 -4.47 -5.75
N GLU A 75 -14.21 -3.35 -6.38
CA GLU A 75 -13.87 -3.13 -7.79
C GLU A 75 -12.34 -3.12 -8.00
N PRO A 76 -11.84 -3.73 -9.09
CA PRO A 76 -10.44 -3.66 -9.42
C PRO A 76 -10.06 -2.22 -9.76
N ILE A 77 -8.96 -1.73 -9.20
CA ILE A 77 -8.43 -0.41 -9.51
C ILE A 77 -7.28 -0.51 -10.52
N ASP A 78 -7.23 0.44 -11.45
CA ASP A 78 -6.05 0.59 -12.32
C ASP A 78 -4.88 1.14 -11.47
N PRO A 79 -3.68 0.54 -11.51
CA PRO A 79 -2.53 1.04 -10.75
C PRO A 79 -2.22 2.53 -11.00
N LYS A 80 -2.62 3.12 -12.13
CA LYS A 80 -2.48 4.57 -12.36
C LYS A 80 -3.37 5.45 -11.47
N GLN A 81 -4.44 4.88 -10.93
CA GLN A 81 -5.37 5.58 -10.04
C GLN A 81 -4.95 5.45 -8.57
N LEU A 82 -3.91 4.65 -8.26
CA LEU A 82 -3.42 4.51 -6.89
C LEU A 82 -2.96 5.87 -6.33
N ASP A 83 -2.28 6.69 -7.12
CA ASP A 83 -1.83 8.01 -6.68
C ASP A 83 -3.01 8.91 -6.27
N GLU A 84 -4.17 8.75 -6.88
CA GLU A 84 -5.38 9.50 -6.51
C GLU A 84 -5.96 9.02 -5.17
N LEU A 85 -5.82 7.73 -4.85
CA LEU A 85 -6.25 7.13 -3.58
C LEU A 85 -5.29 7.41 -2.42
N ALA A 86 -4.04 7.78 -2.71
CA ALA A 86 -3.06 8.06 -1.69
C ALA A 86 -3.60 9.10 -0.71
N ASN A 87 -3.63 8.74 0.58
CA ASN A 87 -3.94 9.72 1.60
C ASN A 87 -2.68 10.53 1.89
N THR A 88 -2.72 11.80 1.50
CA THR A 88 -1.66 12.80 1.73
C THR A 88 -2.06 13.82 2.81
N GLU A 89 -3.26 13.68 3.39
CA GLU A 89 -3.73 14.47 4.54
C GLU A 89 -3.13 13.93 5.85
N ASN A 90 -1.81 13.94 5.93
CA ASN A 90 -1.04 13.61 7.14
C ASN A 90 0.04 14.67 7.39
N ASN A 91 0.63 14.66 8.58
CA ASN A 91 1.62 15.66 9.01
C ASN A 91 2.86 15.73 8.12
N SER A 92 3.18 14.63 7.41
CA SER A 92 4.35 14.51 6.55
C SER A 92 4.04 14.79 5.07
N HIS A 93 2.76 15.02 4.71
CA HIS A 93 2.27 15.06 3.34
C HIS A 93 2.67 13.86 2.47
N ALA A 94 3.05 12.76 3.12
CA ALA A 94 3.54 11.55 2.46
C ALA A 94 2.36 10.72 1.96
N ARG A 95 2.56 9.95 0.88
CA ARG A 95 1.50 9.06 0.39
C ARG A 95 1.32 7.88 1.33
N THR A 96 0.12 7.73 1.86
CA THR A 96 -0.24 6.62 2.76
C THR A 96 -1.43 5.84 2.23
N PHE A 97 -1.38 4.53 2.40
CA PHE A 97 -2.41 3.59 1.98
C PHE A 97 -2.67 2.59 3.09
N LEU A 98 -3.95 2.31 3.33
CA LEU A 98 -4.36 1.22 4.19
C LEU A 98 -4.69 0.01 3.31
N LEU A 99 -3.97 -1.09 3.50
CA LEU A 99 -4.11 -2.31 2.71
C LEU A 99 -4.45 -3.52 3.58
N ARG A 100 -4.96 -4.57 2.94
CA ARG A 100 -5.10 -5.90 3.53
C ARG A 100 -5.03 -6.94 2.44
N TRP A 101 -4.26 -8.00 2.63
CA TRP A 101 -4.27 -9.13 1.71
C TRP A 101 -5.63 -9.83 1.67
N GLU A 102 -6.06 -10.25 0.49
CA GLU A 102 -7.28 -11.04 0.35
C GLU A 102 -7.20 -12.33 1.17
N GLY A 103 -8.24 -12.59 1.96
CA GLY A 103 -8.26 -13.70 2.92
C GLY A 103 -7.41 -13.49 4.18
N GLY A 104 -6.70 -12.37 4.30
CA GLY A 104 -5.96 -11.98 5.49
C GLY A 104 -6.85 -11.29 6.53
N GLU A 105 -6.48 -11.43 7.80
CA GLU A 105 -7.19 -10.80 8.93
C GLU A 105 -6.58 -9.45 9.34
N VAL A 106 -5.34 -9.17 8.91
CA VAL A 106 -4.57 -8.01 9.35
C VAL A 106 -4.59 -6.91 8.29
N GLN A 107 -5.03 -5.72 8.70
CA GLN A 107 -4.83 -4.49 7.94
C GLN A 107 -3.44 -3.94 8.24
N TRP A 108 -2.78 -3.42 7.21
CA TRP A 108 -1.44 -2.89 7.29
C TRP A 108 -1.33 -1.58 6.52
N LEU A 109 -0.42 -0.72 6.94
CA LEU A 109 -0.20 0.59 6.37
C LEU A 109 1.02 0.52 5.44
N LEU A 110 0.86 1.02 4.22
CA LEU A 110 1.97 1.37 3.34
C LEU A 110 2.13 2.88 3.36
N ALA A 111 3.27 3.37 3.80
CA ALA A 111 3.56 4.78 3.90
C ALA A 111 4.84 5.12 3.16
N GLU A 112 4.81 6.18 2.36
CA GLU A 112 6.03 6.78 1.83
C GLU A 112 6.84 7.40 2.98
N ASP A 113 8.16 7.18 2.96
CA ASP A 113 9.10 7.70 3.94
C ASP A 113 10.07 8.68 3.27
N PRO A 114 9.73 9.99 3.21
CA PRO A 114 10.58 10.99 2.58
C PRO A 114 11.85 11.29 3.39
N GLU A 115 11.88 10.97 4.69
CA GLU A 115 13.07 11.18 5.52
C GLU A 115 14.15 10.15 5.15
N ALA A 116 13.77 8.89 4.96
CA ALA A 116 14.67 7.84 4.49
C ALA A 116 15.22 8.13 3.08
N ALA A 117 14.41 8.73 2.21
CA ALA A 117 14.86 9.16 0.87
C ALA A 117 15.91 10.30 0.92
N GLY A 118 15.81 11.19 1.92
CA GLY A 118 16.74 12.32 2.09
C GLY A 118 18.09 11.94 2.71
N ASP A 119 18.13 10.89 3.55
CA ASP A 119 19.37 10.44 4.21
C ASP A 119 20.26 9.56 3.28
N ALA A 120 19.68 9.04 2.20
CA ALA A 120 20.38 8.20 1.22
C ALA A 120 21.15 8.98 0.13
N ALA A 121 21.14 10.32 0.16
CA ALA A 121 21.70 11.22 -0.87
C ALA A 121 23.07 11.84 -0.51
#